data_AF-A0A820QNG2-F1
#
_entry.id   AF-A0A820QNG2-F1
#
_cell.length_a   1.000
_cell.length_b   1.000
_cell.length_c   1.000
_cell.angle_alpha   90.00
_cell.angle_beta   90.00
_cell.angle_gamma   90.00
#
_symmetry.space_group_name_H-M   'P 1'
#
loop_
_entity.id
_entity.type
_entity.pdbx_description
1 polymer ?
#
loop_
_entity_poly.entity_id
_entity_poly.type
_entity_poly.pdbx_seq_one_letter_code
_entity_poly.pdbx_strand_id
1 'polypeptide(L)'
;MNISIWSNRNLLIIWIFSVCCITIYIKLKYNRKQENLFEGHFWVFTDSHVDVRYRDDGDPATRCQNISLKNITKRIRKYGHFDCDTPSELLTSAFSAAKKIDSNIDFIIWLG
;
A
#
# COMPACT_ATOMS: atom_id res chain seq x y z
N MET A 1 66.90 31.49 -7.69
CA MET A 1 65.93 30.63 -8.40
C MET A 1 65.13 29.82 -7.38
N ASN A 2 63.87 30.18 -7.10
CA ASN A 2 62.94 29.36 -6.29
C ASN A 2 61.49 29.92 -6.25
N ILE A 3 61.24 31.10 -6.82
CA ILE A 3 59.95 31.79 -6.75
C ILE A 3 58.87 31.10 -7.63
N SER A 4 59.25 30.44 -8.73
CA SER A 4 58.31 29.74 -9.62
C SER A 4 57.74 28.44 -9.02
N ILE A 5 58.51 27.75 -8.18
CA ILE A 5 58.11 26.48 -7.56
C ILE A 5 57.05 26.72 -6.47
N TRP A 6 57.17 27.81 -5.70
CA TRP A 6 56.18 28.22 -4.70
C TRP A 6 54.85 28.63 -5.33
N SER A 7 54.90 29.36 -6.46
CA SER A 7 53.69 29.73 -7.21
C SER A 7 52.92 28.52 -7.72
N ASN A 8 53.61 27.51 -8.25
CA ASN A 8 52.98 26.29 -8.77
C ASN A 8 52.38 25.41 -7.67
N ARG A 9 52.97 25.36 -6.47
CA ARG A 9 52.38 24.61 -5.33
C ARG A 9 51.07 25.23 -4.85
N ASN A 10 50.98 26.57 -4.80
CA ASN A 10 49.75 27.26 -4.44
C ASN A 10 48.65 27.06 -5.48
N LEU A 11 48.99 27.11 -6.78
CA LEU A 11 48.05 26.82 -7.87
C LEU A 11 47.52 25.39 -7.83
N LEU A 12 48.38 24.41 -7.52
CA LEU A 12 47.98 23.00 -7.38
C LEU A 12 47.02 22.80 -6.20
N ILE A 13 47.29 23.44 -5.06
CA ILE A 13 46.41 23.38 -3.88
C ILE A 13 45.04 24.00 -4.18
N ILE A 14 45.01 25.15 -4.85
CA ILE A 14 43.76 25.81 -5.26
C ILE A 14 42.97 24.92 -6.23
N TRP A 15 43.64 24.28 -7.19
CA TRP A 15 43.00 23.38 -8.13
C TRP A 15 42.40 22.14 -7.44
N ILE A 16 43.16 21.51 -6.54
CA ILE A 16 42.68 20.36 -5.74
C ILE A 16 41.46 20.77 -4.90
N PHE A 17 41.51 21.93 -4.24
CA PHE A 17 40.41 22.43 -3.43
C PHE A 17 39.17 22.72 -4.31
N SER A 18 39.36 23.35 -5.47
CA SER A 18 38.27 23.61 -6.43
C SER A 18 37.61 22.32 -6.91
N VAL A 19 38.40 21.31 -7.30
CA VAL A 19 37.86 20.01 -7.74
C VAL A 19 37.14 19.30 -6.58
N CYS A 20 37.69 19.36 -5.36
CA CYS A 20 37.05 18.81 -4.17
C CYS A 20 35.70 19.50 -3.88
N CYS A 21 35.66 20.83 -3.89
CA CYS A 21 34.42 21.59 -3.71
C CYS A 21 33.37 21.28 -4.79
N ILE A 22 33.78 21.20 -6.05
CA ILE A 22 32.88 20.86 -7.16
C ILE A 22 32.32 19.44 -6.99
N THR A 23 33.16 18.46 -6.65
CA THR A 23 32.70 17.07 -6.44
C THR A 23 31.80 16.93 -5.22
N ILE A 24 32.10 17.63 -4.12
CA ILE A 24 31.22 17.69 -2.95
C ILE A 24 29.89 18.34 -3.32
N TYR A 25 29.89 19.47 -4.03
CA TYR A 25 28.68 20.17 -4.47
C TYR A 25 27.80 19.29 -5.37
N ILE A 26 28.40 18.58 -6.33
CA ILE A 26 27.69 17.65 -7.22
C ILE A 26 27.07 16.51 -6.40
N LYS A 27 27.83 15.89 -5.47
CA LYS A 27 27.30 14.84 -4.59
C LYS A 27 26.15 15.31 -3.72
N LEU A 28 26.25 16.51 -3.13
CA LEU A 28 25.18 17.09 -2.31
C LEU A 28 23.92 17.37 -3.15
N LYS A 29 24.07 17.88 -4.38
CA LYS A 29 22.92 18.11 -5.28
C LYS A 29 22.30 16.80 -5.77
N TYR A 30 23.11 15.78 -6.02
CA TYR A 30 22.64 14.45 -6.42
C TYR A 30 21.87 13.77 -5.29
N ASN A 31 22.42 13.73 -4.07
CA ASN A 31 21.74 13.17 -2.90
C ASN A 31 20.43 13.91 -2.58
N ARG A 32 20.40 15.24 -2.72
CA ARG A 32 19.18 16.03 -2.52
C ARG A 32 18.06 15.67 -3.50
N LYS A 33 18.39 15.23 -4.71
CA LYS A 33 17.41 14.79 -5.70
C LYS A 33 16.88 13.37 -5.41
N GLN A 34 17.54 12.64 -4.51
CA GLN A 34 17.18 11.29 -4.11
C GLN A 34 16.44 11.24 -2.76
N GLU A 35 16.01 12.38 -2.23
CA GLU A 35 15.09 12.41 -1.09
C GLU A 35 13.64 12.39 -1.61
N ASN A 36 12.95 11.29 -1.27
CA ASN A 36 11.52 11.03 -1.42
C ASN A 36 11.04 10.62 -2.82
N LEU A 37 11.39 9.39 -3.24
CA LEU A 37 10.42 8.63 -4.03
C LEU A 37 9.26 8.31 -3.08
N PHE A 38 8.20 9.12 -3.11
CA PHE A 38 6.99 8.84 -2.35
C PHE A 38 6.35 7.58 -2.96
N GLU A 39 6.42 6.46 -2.25
CA GLU A 39 5.71 5.25 -2.64
C GLU A 39 4.24 5.43 -2.25
N GLY A 40 3.39 5.61 -3.26
CA GLY A 40 1.96 5.78 -3.06
C GLY A 40 1.25 4.45 -2.97
N HIS A 41 0.29 4.33 -2.06
CA HIS A 41 -0.45 3.10 -1.79
C HIS A 41 -1.95 3.33 -1.97
N PHE A 42 -2.66 2.33 -2.50
CA PHE A 42 -4.11 2.39 -2.64
C PHE A 42 -4.73 1.00 -2.51
N TRP A 43 -5.99 0.96 -2.05
CA TRP A 43 -6.78 -0.25 -2.02
C TRP A 43 -7.73 -0.31 -3.23
N VAL A 44 -7.98 -1.51 -3.74
CA VAL A 44 -9.02 -1.78 -4.73
C VAL A 44 -10.01 -2.78 -4.16
N PHE A 45 -11.29 -2.41 -4.13
CA PHE A 45 -12.40 -3.29 -3.79
C PHE A 45 -13.34 -3.42 -5.00
N THR A 46 -13.93 -4.61 -5.16
CA THR A 46 -14.81 -4.92 -6.29
C THR A 46 -15.78 -6.02 -5.88
N ASP A 47 -16.90 -6.10 -6.59
CA ASP A 47 -17.89 -7.15 -6.57
C ASP A 47 -18.33 -7.51 -5.15
N SER A 48 -18.68 -6.47 -4.38
CA SER A 48 -18.98 -6.64 -2.95
C SER A 48 -20.19 -7.54 -2.70
N HIS A 49 -21.17 -7.55 -3.62
CA HIS A 49 -22.36 -8.42 -3.63
C HIS A 49 -22.95 -8.62 -2.22
N VAL A 50 -23.33 -7.54 -1.55
CA VAL A 50 -23.85 -7.62 -0.18
C VAL A 50 -25.27 -8.17 -0.16
N ASP A 51 -25.50 -9.28 0.56
CA ASP A 51 -26.85 -9.75 0.90
C ASP A 51 -27.29 -9.24 2.27
N VAL A 52 -28.14 -8.21 2.26
CA VAL A 52 -28.72 -7.60 3.47
C VAL A 52 -29.70 -8.53 4.20
N ARG A 53 -30.09 -9.65 3.59
CA ARG A 53 -30.99 -10.66 4.16
C ARG A 53 -30.26 -11.94 4.53
N TYR A 54 -28.93 -11.97 4.43
CA TYR A 54 -28.15 -13.13 4.84
C TYR A 54 -28.46 -13.54 6.28
N ARG A 55 -28.54 -14.85 6.52
CA ARG A 55 -28.73 -15.42 7.85
C ARG A 55 -27.72 -16.52 8.12
N ASP A 56 -27.15 -16.51 9.32
CA ASP A 56 -26.21 -17.53 9.80
C ASP A 56 -26.79 -18.96 9.82
N ASP A 57 -28.12 -19.08 9.78
CA ASP A 57 -28.89 -20.33 9.71
C ASP A 57 -29.69 -20.49 8.41
N GLY A 58 -29.35 -19.69 7.39
CA GLY A 58 -30.02 -19.69 6.10
C GLY A 58 -29.84 -21.00 5.31
N ASP A 59 -30.65 -21.17 4.27
CA ASP A 59 -30.50 -22.26 3.31
C ASP A 59 -29.84 -21.77 2.02
N PRO A 60 -28.71 -22.34 1.60
CA PRO A 60 -28.07 -22.04 0.32
C PRO A 60 -29.02 -22.14 -0.88
N ALA A 61 -29.98 -23.06 -0.85
CA ALA A 61 -30.97 -23.21 -1.92
C ALA A 61 -31.91 -22.01 -2.05
N THR A 62 -31.98 -21.16 -1.02
CA THR A 62 -32.82 -19.96 -0.96
C THR A 62 -31.99 -18.68 -0.90
N ARG A 63 -30.76 -18.73 -1.42
CA ARG A 63 -29.78 -17.62 -1.32
C ARG A 63 -29.53 -17.20 0.12
N CYS A 64 -29.65 -18.12 1.07
CA CYS A 64 -29.24 -17.91 2.46
C CYS A 64 -30.12 -16.89 3.22
N GLN A 65 -31.32 -16.61 2.69
CA GLN A 65 -32.28 -15.67 3.25
C GLN A 65 -33.33 -16.34 4.14
N ASN A 66 -33.65 -17.61 3.86
CA ASN A 66 -34.66 -18.37 4.61
C ASN A 66 -33.99 -19.43 5.46
N ILE A 67 -34.52 -19.64 6.67
CA ILE A 67 -34.05 -20.70 7.58
C ILE A 67 -34.35 -22.06 6.97
N SER A 68 -33.36 -22.96 6.93
CA SER A 68 -33.61 -24.33 6.48
C SER A 68 -34.30 -25.15 7.58
N LEU A 69 -35.55 -25.58 7.33
CA LEU A 69 -36.26 -26.51 8.22
C LEU A 69 -35.80 -27.98 8.03
N LYS A 70 -35.06 -28.26 6.95
CA LYS A 70 -34.66 -29.63 6.57
C LYS A 70 -33.15 -29.88 6.56
N ASN A 71 -32.31 -28.86 6.37
CA ASN A 71 -30.87 -29.02 6.20
C ASN A 71 -30.05 -28.33 7.30
N ILE A 72 -30.15 -28.83 8.53
CA ILE A 72 -29.29 -28.43 9.66
C ILE A 72 -27.79 -28.69 9.35
N THR A 73 -27.49 -29.52 8.35
CA THR A 73 -26.13 -30.00 8.03
C THR A 73 -25.33 -29.09 7.09
N LYS A 74 -25.96 -28.23 6.27
CA LYS A 74 -25.23 -27.19 5.54
C LYS A 74 -25.02 -26.00 6.46
N ARG A 75 -23.92 -26.05 7.23
CA ARG A 75 -23.52 -25.01 8.18
C ARG A 75 -23.18 -23.72 7.43
N ILE A 76 -24.20 -22.90 7.15
CA ILE A 76 -24.00 -21.48 6.94
C ILE A 76 -23.38 -20.89 8.22
N ARG A 77 -22.47 -19.92 8.06
CA ARG A 77 -21.71 -19.32 9.15
C ARG A 77 -21.70 -17.80 9.01
N LYS A 78 -21.39 -17.11 10.10
CA LYS A 78 -21.30 -15.65 10.19
C LYS A 78 -20.61 -14.94 9.01
N TYR A 79 -19.57 -15.53 8.44
CA TYR A 79 -18.77 -14.88 7.39
C TYR A 79 -19.05 -15.37 5.98
N GLY A 80 -20.12 -16.14 5.76
CA GLY A 80 -20.54 -16.53 4.43
C GLY A 80 -20.63 -18.04 4.23
N HIS A 81 -21.08 -18.38 3.02
CA HIS A 81 -21.05 -19.72 2.44
C HIS A 81 -20.92 -19.54 0.92
N PHE A 82 -20.24 -20.46 0.23
CA PHE A 82 -19.86 -20.29 -1.19
C PHE A 82 -21.03 -20.12 -2.16
N ASP A 83 -22.19 -20.66 -1.80
CA ASP A 83 -23.44 -20.57 -2.56
C ASP A 83 -24.25 -19.28 -2.25
N CYS A 84 -23.71 -18.35 -1.46
CA CYS A 84 -24.38 -17.10 -1.06
C CYS A 84 -23.59 -15.87 -1.52
N ASP A 85 -24.31 -14.76 -1.63
CA ASP A 85 -23.74 -13.42 -1.65
C ASP A 85 -23.15 -13.03 -0.27
N THR A 86 -22.37 -11.96 -0.23
CA THR A 86 -21.53 -11.54 0.90
C THR A 86 -22.37 -11.05 2.09
N PRO A 87 -22.21 -11.65 3.29
CA PRO A 87 -22.78 -11.07 4.51
C PRO A 87 -22.06 -9.78 4.91
N SER A 88 -22.80 -8.88 5.56
CA SER A 88 -22.27 -7.59 6.04
C SER A 88 -21.04 -7.76 6.94
N GLU A 89 -20.99 -8.85 7.71
CA GLU A 89 -19.89 -9.24 8.59
C GLU A 89 -18.61 -9.54 7.81
N LEU A 90 -18.70 -10.22 6.65
CA LEU A 90 -17.54 -10.50 5.81
C LEU A 90 -17.00 -9.19 5.19
N LEU A 91 -17.88 -8.35 4.65
CA LEU A 91 -17.48 -7.06 4.08
C LEU A 91 -16.80 -6.16 5.13
N THR A 92 -17.39 -6.07 6.33
CA THR A 92 -16.82 -5.30 7.44
C THR A 92 -15.47 -5.85 7.88
N SER A 93 -15.33 -7.18 7.91
CA SER A 93 -14.06 -7.86 8.22
C SER A 93 -13.00 -7.57 7.16
N ALA A 94 -13.36 -7.56 5.87
CA ALA A 94 -12.44 -7.24 4.78
C ALA A 94 -11.90 -5.81 4.89
N PHE A 95 -12.77 -4.82 5.11
CA PHE A 95 -12.33 -3.42 5.33
C PHE A 95 -11.47 -3.27 6.59
N SER A 96 -11.83 -3.99 7.66
CA SER A 96 -11.03 -4.01 8.88
C SER A 96 -9.65 -4.62 8.67
N ALA A 97 -9.54 -5.65 7.83
CA ALA A 97 -8.28 -6.26 7.45
C ALA A 97 -7.42 -5.32 6.60
N ALA A 98 -8.00 -4.70 5.56
CA ALA A 98 -7.30 -3.72 4.72
C ALA A 98 -6.71 -2.58 5.56
N LYS A 99 -7.51 -2.01 6.49
CA LYS A 99 -7.04 -0.98 7.42
C LYS A 99 -5.90 -1.44 8.33
N LYS A 100 -5.87 -2.73 8.73
CA LYS A 100 -4.78 -3.29 9.55
C LYS A 100 -3.51 -3.54 8.75
N ILE A 101 -3.65 -3.93 7.48
CA ILE A 101 -2.51 -4.18 6.59
C ILE A 101 -1.84 -2.85 6.26
N ASP A 102 -2.63 -1.88 5.78
CA ASP A 102 -2.15 -0.54 5.54
C ASP A 102 -3.28 0.47 5.70
N SER A 103 -3.05 1.41 6.62
CA SER A 103 -3.94 2.55 6.86
C SER A 103 -3.41 3.86 6.29
N ASN A 104 -2.16 3.88 5.81
CA ASN A 104 -1.51 5.02 5.18
C ASN A 104 -1.61 4.90 3.65
N ILE A 105 -2.84 4.93 3.16
CA ILE A 105 -3.16 4.90 1.73
C ILE A 105 -3.56 6.28 1.23
N ASP A 106 -3.30 6.55 -0.05
CA ASP A 106 -3.65 7.81 -0.71
C ASP A 106 -5.14 7.86 -1.07
N PHE A 107 -5.69 6.74 -1.54
CA PHE A 107 -7.08 6.61 -1.95
C PHE A 107 -7.55 5.15 -2.04
N ILE A 108 -8.85 4.98 -2.27
CA ILE A 108 -9.50 3.69 -2.51
C ILE A 108 -10.19 3.75 -3.87
N ILE A 109 -10.03 2.71 -4.67
CA ILE A 109 -10.85 2.45 -5.86
C ILE A 109 -11.89 1.40 -5.49
N TRP A 110 -13.17 1.71 -5.70
CA TRP A 110 -14.24 0.73 -5.53
C TRP A 110 -14.99 0.56 -6.85
N LEU A 111 -14.91 -0.64 -7.42
CA LEU A 111 -15.45 -0.99 -8.73
C LEU A 111 -16.84 -1.67 -8.68
N GLY A 112 -17.59 -1.43 -7.60
CA GLY A 112 -18.95 -1.95 -7.37
C GLY A 112 -18.95 -3.33 -6.73
#